data_AF-A0A517XXM4-F1
#
_entry.id   AF-A0A517XXM4-F1
#
_cell.length_a   1.000
_cell.length_b   1.000
_cell.length_c   1.000
_cell.angle_alpha   90.00
_cell.angle_beta   90.00
_cell.angle_gamma   90.00
#
_symmetry.space_group_name_H-M   'P 1'
#
loop_
_entity.id
_entity.type
_entity.pdbx_description
1 polymer ?
#
loop_
_entity_poly.entity_id
_entity_poly.type
_entity_poly.pdbx_seq_one_letter_code
_entity_poly.pdbx_strand_id
1 'polypeptide(L)'
;MAIIVGLVVLACCVVLFWLALRIGAAILRTAVRLTNACLGGRDLEENDYRHRASAYEAIPRPKSLGGIRIPVPGVGYAILVNIASAAVGCACSWAALAVGGVALGLAVPEPTASLDPAAATALLGVLAVAQLANVFGAVVVLKFALPTTIVRAVVVVIWQFVLCVVPVVLLGAAMVMLGATSGPVSVPTLPGQGGWVR
;
A
#
# COMPACT_ATOMS: atom_id res chain seq x y z
N MET A 1 10.25 14.38 -33.88
CA MET A 1 9.03 13.80 -33.29
C MET A 1 9.30 12.91 -32.07
N ALA A 2 10.18 11.92 -32.12
CA ALA A 2 10.45 11.01 -30.99
C ALA A 2 10.87 11.71 -29.67
N ILE A 3 11.70 12.76 -29.75
CA ILE A 3 12.14 13.52 -28.56
C ILE A 3 10.97 14.26 -27.90
N ILE A 4 10.06 14.84 -28.69
CA ILE A 4 8.88 15.56 -28.17
C ILE A 4 7.93 14.58 -27.48
N VAL A 5 7.67 13.42 -28.11
CA VAL A 5 6.86 12.36 -27.51
C VAL A 5 7.49 11.86 -26.21
N GLY A 6 8.81 11.63 -26.18
CA GLY A 6 9.53 11.22 -24.98
C GLY A 6 9.43 12.24 -23.84
N LEU A 7 9.56 13.53 -24.14
CA LEU A 7 9.42 14.60 -23.14
C LEU A 7 7.99 14.71 -22.59
N VAL A 8 6.97 14.54 -23.44
CA VAL A 8 5.56 14.53 -23.01
C VAL A 8 5.28 13.33 -22.11
N VAL A 9 5.76 12.13 -22.47
CA VAL A 9 5.62 10.93 -21.62
C VAL A 9 6.31 11.14 -20.28
N LEU A 10 7.54 11.66 -20.27
CA LEU A 10 8.28 11.95 -19.04
C LEU A 10 7.51 12.94 -18.15
N ALA A 11 7.01 14.05 -18.73
CA ALA A 11 6.23 15.03 -17.99
C ALA A 11 4.96 14.41 -17.38
N CYS A 12 4.22 13.60 -18.15
CA CYS A 12 3.08 12.86 -17.65
C CYS A 12 3.45 11.91 -16.51
N CYS A 13 4.53 11.15 -16.63
CA CYS A 13 5.01 10.26 -15.58
C CYS A 13 5.36 11.02 -14.29
N VAL A 14 6.02 12.17 -14.39
CA VAL A 14 6.36 13.00 -13.22
C VAL A 14 5.10 13.51 -12.53
N VAL A 15 4.12 14.01 -13.29
CA VAL A 15 2.84 14.48 -12.73
C VAL A 15 2.08 13.35 -12.04
N LEU A 16 1.97 12.18 -12.69
CA LEU A 16 1.32 11.01 -12.13
C LEU A 16 2.04 10.49 -10.88
N PHE A 17 3.38 10.52 -10.88
CA PHE A 17 4.18 10.13 -9.73
C PHE A 17 3.91 11.05 -8.52
N TRP A 18 3.93 12.38 -8.73
CA TRP A 18 3.60 13.33 -7.67
C TRP A 18 2.18 13.17 -7.15
N LEU A 19 1.22 12.92 -8.05
CA LEU A 19 -0.16 12.64 -7.68
C LEU A 19 -0.26 11.37 -6.82
N ALA A 20 0.41 10.29 -7.23
CA ALA A 20 0.45 9.03 -6.49
C ALA A 20 1.03 9.21 -5.07
N LEU A 21 2.12 9.98 -4.93
CA LEU A 21 2.69 10.28 -3.61
C LEU A 21 1.70 11.03 -2.71
N ARG A 22 0.96 12.01 -3.26
CA ARG A 22 -0.06 12.77 -2.52
C ARG A 22 -1.24 11.89 -2.10
N ILE A 23 -1.69 11.00 -2.97
CA ILE A 23 -2.75 10.04 -2.66
C ILE A 23 -2.28 9.10 -1.53
N GLY A 24 -1.08 8.54 -1.64
CA GLY A 24 -0.51 7.69 -0.59
C GLY A 24 -0.42 8.42 0.76
N ALA A 25 0.01 9.68 0.75
CA ALA A 25 0.06 10.50 1.97
C ALA A 25 -1.34 10.75 2.57
N ALA A 26 -2.34 10.98 1.73
CA ALA A 26 -3.73 11.14 2.16
C ALA A 26 -4.28 9.84 2.76
N ILE A 27 -3.95 8.68 2.18
CA ILE A 27 -4.34 7.35 2.70
C ILE A 27 -3.70 7.12 4.08
N LEU A 28 -2.40 7.32 4.24
CA LEU A 28 -1.72 7.15 5.53
C LEU A 28 -2.31 8.07 6.60
N ARG A 29 -2.57 9.34 6.29
CA ARG A 29 -3.18 10.29 7.22
C ARG A 29 -4.61 9.89 7.60
N THR A 30 -5.39 9.42 6.63
CA THR A 30 -6.75 8.93 6.86
C THR A 30 -6.74 7.66 7.71
N ALA A 31 -5.83 6.72 7.42
CA ALA A 31 -5.66 5.50 8.20
C ALA A 31 -5.32 5.82 9.66
N VAL A 32 -4.41 6.75 9.92
CA VAL A 32 -4.08 7.19 11.29
C VAL A 32 -5.29 7.80 12.01
N ARG A 33 -6.10 8.61 11.31
CA ARG A 33 -7.33 9.19 11.86
C ARG A 33 -8.37 8.12 12.21
N LEU A 34 -8.57 7.15 11.32
CA LEU A 34 -9.47 6.02 11.55
C LEU A 34 -8.98 5.15 12.71
N THR A 35 -7.68 4.85 12.79
CA THR A 35 -7.10 4.13 13.93
C THR A 35 -7.32 4.87 15.25
N ASN A 36 -7.13 6.19 15.28
CA ASN A 36 -7.41 7.00 16.47
C ASN A 36 -8.91 7.03 16.82
N ALA A 37 -9.80 6.98 15.83
CA ALA A 37 -11.25 6.89 16.05
C ALA A 37 -11.65 5.51 16.62
N CYS A 38 -11.07 4.43 16.10
CA CYS A 38 -11.40 3.06 16.53
C CYS A 38 -10.81 2.68 17.89
N LEU A 39 -9.54 3.05 18.14
CA LEU A 39 -8.82 2.66 19.37
C LEU A 39 -8.83 3.77 20.43
N GLY A 40 -9.46 4.90 20.14
CA GLY A 40 -9.45 6.08 20.99
C GLY A 40 -8.04 6.60 21.31
N GLY A 41 -7.98 7.46 22.31
CA GLY A 41 -6.74 8.01 22.85
C GLY A 41 -6.95 9.43 23.36
N ARG A 42 -6.17 9.82 24.35
CA ARG A 42 -6.13 11.19 24.87
C ARG A 42 -5.32 12.06 23.91
N ASP A 43 -5.86 13.23 23.55
CA ASP A 43 -5.05 14.30 22.95
C ASP A 43 -4.21 14.94 24.05
N LEU A 44 -2.89 14.91 23.86
CA LEU A 44 -1.96 15.62 24.73
C LEU A 44 -2.13 17.14 24.63
N GLU A 45 -2.63 17.65 23.49
CA GLU A 45 -2.74 19.10 23.25
C GLU A 45 -4.01 19.73 23.82
N GLU A 46 -5.13 19.01 23.95
CA GLU A 46 -6.39 19.67 24.35
C GLU A 46 -6.66 19.64 25.85
N ASN A 47 -6.27 18.56 26.54
CA ASN A 47 -6.52 18.40 27.98
C ASN A 47 -5.38 18.92 28.87
N ASP A 48 -4.14 19.00 28.39
CA ASP A 48 -3.02 19.51 29.20
C ASP A 48 -2.91 21.03 29.15
N TYR A 49 -3.26 21.68 28.03
CA TYR A 49 -3.21 23.15 27.92
C TYR A 49 -4.40 23.86 28.58
N ARG A 50 -5.61 23.28 28.54
CA ARG A 50 -6.81 23.87 29.19
C ARG A 50 -6.77 23.87 30.72
N HIS A 51 -5.91 23.06 31.35
CA HIS A 51 -5.79 22.99 32.81
C HIS A 51 -4.52 23.63 33.38
N ARG A 52 -3.61 24.17 32.55
CA ARG A 52 -2.25 24.56 32.99
C ARG A 52 -1.78 25.93 32.53
N ALA A 53 -2.67 26.84 32.16
CA ALA A 53 -2.32 28.22 31.78
C ALA A 53 -1.50 29.00 32.85
N SER A 54 -1.38 28.48 34.09
CA SER A 54 -0.61 29.09 35.17
C SER A 54 0.62 28.29 35.64
N ALA A 55 0.98 27.15 35.03
CA ALA A 55 2.05 26.30 35.54
C ALA A 55 3.14 26.05 34.50
N TYR A 56 4.35 26.56 34.79
CA TYR A 56 5.62 26.27 34.10
C TYR A 56 6.08 24.82 34.38
N GLU A 57 5.15 23.86 34.39
CA GLU A 57 5.46 22.45 34.60
C GLU A 57 5.84 21.82 33.27
N ALA A 58 7.04 21.23 33.22
CA ALA A 58 7.48 20.41 32.09
C ALA A 58 6.41 19.36 31.77
N ILE A 59 5.94 19.33 30.52
CA ILE A 59 4.93 18.39 30.04
C ILE A 59 5.43 16.97 30.38
N PRO A 60 4.79 16.26 31.32
CA PRO A 60 5.28 14.96 31.76
C PRO A 60 5.20 14.01 30.57
N ARG A 61 6.36 13.49 30.12
CA ARG A 61 6.38 12.47 29.07
C ARG A 61 5.55 11.28 29.56
N PRO A 62 4.49 10.90 28.85
CA PRO A 62 3.62 9.85 29.31
C PRO A 62 4.38 8.52 29.39
N LYS A 63 4.24 7.82 30.52
CA LYS A 63 4.93 6.56 30.81
C LYS A 63 4.55 5.42 29.85
N SER A 64 3.43 5.53 29.13
CA SER A 64 3.02 4.58 28.09
C SER A 64 2.41 5.30 26.88
N LEU A 65 2.79 4.85 25.68
CA LEU A 65 2.26 5.34 24.40
C LEU A 65 0.89 4.75 24.05
N GLY A 66 0.39 3.79 24.84
CA GLY A 66 -0.84 3.04 24.52
C GLY A 66 -2.12 3.87 24.62
N GLY A 67 -2.13 4.88 25.50
CA GLY A 67 -3.30 5.72 25.78
C GLY A 67 -3.37 7.03 24.98
N ILE A 68 -2.40 7.30 24.11
CA ILE A 68 -2.27 8.59 23.41
C ILE A 68 -2.64 8.43 21.95
N ARG A 69 -3.28 9.45 21.38
CA ARG A 69 -3.56 9.52 19.95
C ARG A 69 -2.27 9.58 19.15
N ILE A 70 -2.22 8.85 18.05
CA ILE A 70 -1.09 8.94 17.12
C ILE A 70 -1.13 10.34 16.48
N PRO A 71 -0.04 11.13 16.54
CA PRO A 71 -0.01 12.42 15.87
C PRO A 71 -0.15 12.21 14.37
N VAL A 72 -1.07 12.94 13.74
CA VAL A 72 -1.30 12.83 12.30
C VAL A 72 -0.09 13.44 11.57
N PRO A 73 0.63 12.68 10.75
CA PRO A 73 1.83 13.18 10.09
C PRO A 73 1.47 14.30 9.08
N GLY A 74 2.38 15.28 8.96
CA GLY A 74 2.34 16.26 7.87
C GLY A 74 2.50 15.57 6.51
N VAL A 75 2.06 16.22 5.42
CA VAL A 75 2.04 15.59 4.08
C VAL A 75 3.42 15.11 3.64
N GLY A 76 4.47 15.94 3.78
CA GLY A 76 5.83 15.57 3.39
C GLY A 76 6.38 14.39 4.20
N TYR A 77 6.17 14.40 5.51
CA TYR A 77 6.58 13.28 6.37
C TYR A 77 5.81 11.99 6.05
N ALA A 78 4.51 12.09 5.78
CA ALA A 78 3.69 10.96 5.36
C ALA A 78 4.19 10.33 4.04
N ILE A 79 4.64 11.14 3.07
CA ILE A 79 5.27 10.67 1.83
C ILE A 79 6.53 9.85 2.16
N LEU A 80 7.41 10.39 3.01
CA LEU A 80 8.66 9.70 3.40
C LEU A 80 8.38 8.37 4.10
N VAL A 81 7.40 8.34 5.01
CA VAL A 81 6.98 7.11 5.68
C VAL A 81 6.49 6.07 4.66
N ASN A 82 5.66 6.46 3.69
CA ASN A 82 5.20 5.53 2.66
C ASN A 82 6.35 5.00 1.79
N ILE A 83 7.30 5.85 1.41
CA ILE A 83 8.48 5.43 0.63
C ILE A 83 9.31 4.43 1.44
N ALA A 84 9.60 4.74 2.72
CA ALA A 84 10.36 3.87 3.60
C ALA A 84 9.64 2.53 3.85
N SER A 85 8.33 2.58 4.14
CA SER A 85 7.50 1.38 4.33
C SER A 85 7.44 0.52 3.07
N ALA A 86 7.32 1.13 1.89
CA ALA A 86 7.35 0.41 0.62
C ALA A 86 8.72 -0.22 0.35
N ALA A 87 9.81 0.53 0.55
CA ALA A 87 11.16 0.03 0.33
C ALA A 87 11.49 -1.14 1.27
N VAL A 88 11.22 -1.00 2.57
CA VAL A 88 11.46 -2.06 3.56
C VAL A 88 10.52 -3.24 3.35
N GLY A 89 9.23 -2.99 3.11
CA GLY A 89 8.25 -4.05 2.82
C GLY A 89 8.63 -4.85 1.59
N CYS A 90 9.00 -4.17 0.49
CA CYS A 90 9.53 -4.83 -0.70
C CYS A 90 10.79 -5.63 -0.35
N ALA A 91 11.80 -5.05 0.30
CA ALA A 91 13.03 -5.76 0.66
C ALA A 91 12.75 -7.03 1.47
N CYS A 92 11.83 -6.98 2.45
CA CYS A 92 11.39 -8.14 3.22
C CYS A 92 10.68 -9.18 2.34
N SER A 93 9.84 -8.75 1.40
CA SER A 93 9.16 -9.62 0.44
C SER A 93 10.16 -10.33 -0.48
N TRP A 94 11.10 -9.59 -1.06
CA TRP A 94 12.16 -10.14 -1.90
C TRP A 94 13.06 -11.13 -1.14
N ALA A 95 13.42 -10.81 0.11
CA ALA A 95 14.17 -11.71 0.97
C ALA A 95 13.38 -13.01 1.25
N ALA A 96 12.08 -12.91 1.55
CA ALA A 96 11.22 -14.06 1.78
C ALA A 96 11.03 -14.91 0.51
N LEU A 97 10.90 -14.30 -0.67
CA LEU A 97 10.86 -15.00 -1.95
C LEU A 97 12.18 -15.71 -2.25
N ALA A 98 13.32 -15.04 -2.02
CA ALA A 98 14.64 -15.63 -2.24
C ALA A 98 14.88 -16.82 -1.31
N VAL A 99 14.61 -16.68 -0.01
CA VAL A 99 14.77 -17.75 0.98
C VAL A 99 13.78 -18.88 0.73
N GLY A 100 12.51 -18.58 0.45
CA GLY A 100 11.48 -19.57 0.15
C GLY A 100 11.74 -20.34 -1.15
N GLY A 101 12.22 -19.65 -2.19
CA GLY A 101 12.60 -20.26 -3.46
C GLY A 101 13.79 -21.21 -3.33
N VAL A 102 14.83 -20.81 -2.56
CA VAL A 102 15.98 -21.67 -2.25
C VAL A 102 15.58 -22.86 -1.40
N ALA A 103 14.78 -22.65 -0.35
CA ALA A 103 14.37 -23.72 0.58
C ALA A 103 13.51 -24.80 -0.08
N LEU A 104 12.72 -24.44 -1.09
CA LEU A 104 11.87 -25.37 -1.83
C LEU A 104 12.55 -25.95 -3.08
N GLY A 105 13.81 -25.58 -3.36
CA GLY A 105 14.51 -26.01 -4.56
C GLY A 105 13.80 -25.61 -5.85
N LEU A 106 12.97 -24.57 -5.81
CA LEU A 106 12.21 -24.09 -6.96
C LEU A 106 13.20 -23.43 -7.94
N ALA A 107 13.71 -24.20 -8.90
CA ALA A 107 14.33 -23.64 -10.08
C ALA A 107 13.28 -22.80 -10.82
N VAL A 108 13.67 -21.62 -11.35
CA VAL A 108 12.79 -20.75 -12.13
C VAL A 108 12.17 -21.60 -13.26
N PRO A 109 10.85 -21.91 -13.20
CA PRO A 109 10.25 -22.76 -14.21
C PRO A 109 10.32 -22.02 -15.54
N GLU A 110 10.75 -22.71 -16.59
CA GLU A 110 10.66 -22.17 -17.94
C GLU A 110 9.19 -21.78 -18.22
N PRO A 111 8.92 -20.61 -18.82
CA PRO A 111 7.57 -20.06 -18.96
C PRO A 111 6.59 -20.93 -19.78
N THR A 112 7.08 -22.02 -20.39
CA THR A 112 6.31 -22.97 -21.21
C THR A 112 6.00 -24.29 -20.52
N ALA A 113 6.50 -24.55 -19.31
CA ALA A 113 6.23 -25.79 -18.59
C ALA A 113 4.89 -25.72 -17.83
N SER A 114 4.03 -26.72 -18.01
CA SER A 114 2.84 -26.89 -17.19
C SER A 114 3.26 -27.10 -15.73
N LEU A 115 2.91 -26.16 -14.86
CA LEU A 115 3.17 -26.25 -13.43
C LEU A 115 2.37 -27.41 -12.83
N ASP A 116 3.07 -28.36 -12.23
CA ASP A 116 2.50 -29.40 -11.39
C ASP A 116 1.67 -28.77 -10.25
N PRO A 117 0.42 -29.21 -9.97
CA PRO A 117 -0.40 -28.66 -8.89
C PRO A 117 0.30 -28.59 -7.52
N ALA A 118 1.19 -29.54 -7.22
CA ALA A 118 1.99 -29.52 -5.99
C ALA A 118 3.02 -28.37 -5.98
N ALA A 119 3.66 -28.10 -7.12
CA ALA A 119 4.57 -26.96 -7.27
C ALA A 119 3.81 -25.61 -7.25
N ALA A 120 2.62 -25.55 -7.84
CA ALA A 120 1.77 -24.36 -7.81
C ALA A 120 1.31 -24.00 -6.38
N THR A 121 0.91 -25.00 -5.59
CA THR A 121 0.52 -24.78 -4.18
C THR A 121 1.70 -24.35 -3.32
N ALA A 122 2.89 -24.93 -3.53
CA ALA A 122 4.12 -24.52 -2.86
C ALA A 122 4.51 -23.06 -3.20
N LEU A 123 4.42 -22.68 -4.49
CA LEU A 123 4.67 -21.31 -4.95
C LEU A 123 3.68 -20.31 -4.34
N LEU A 124 2.38 -20.65 -4.31
CA LEU A 124 1.36 -19.82 -3.67
C LEU A 124 1.63 -19.64 -2.17
N GLY A 125 2.11 -20.69 -1.49
CA GLY A 125 2.54 -20.61 -0.09
C GLY A 125 3.68 -19.61 0.10
N VAL A 126 4.72 -19.67 -0.75
CA VAL A 126 5.84 -18.72 -0.70
C VAL A 126 5.41 -17.29 -1.00
N LEU A 127 4.55 -17.09 -2.00
CA LEU A 127 3.99 -15.78 -2.32
C LEU A 127 3.18 -15.21 -1.14
N ALA A 128 2.39 -16.05 -0.46
CA ALA A 128 1.64 -15.64 0.72
C ALA A 128 2.57 -15.21 1.87
N VAL A 129 3.62 -15.99 2.15
CA VAL A 129 4.63 -15.64 3.17
C VAL A 129 5.38 -14.36 2.81
N ALA A 130 5.75 -14.19 1.54
CA ALA A 130 6.41 -12.98 1.07
C ALA A 130 5.51 -11.73 1.16
N GLN A 131 4.20 -11.90 0.95
CA GLN A 131 3.25 -10.81 1.15
C GLN A 131 3.06 -10.49 2.63
N LEU A 132 3.05 -11.49 3.51
CA LEU A 132 3.05 -11.26 4.96
C LEU A 132 4.33 -10.52 5.39
N ALA A 133 5.50 -10.93 4.89
CA ALA A 133 6.77 -10.26 5.17
C ALA A 133 6.76 -8.78 4.73
N ASN A 134 6.12 -8.48 3.59
CA ASN A 134 5.89 -7.10 3.14
C ASN A 134 5.08 -6.28 4.16
N VAL A 135 3.95 -6.83 4.60
CA VAL A 135 3.07 -6.20 5.60
C VAL A 135 3.80 -5.99 6.92
N PHE A 136 4.54 -6.99 7.41
CA PHE A 136 5.31 -6.87 8.65
C PHE A 136 6.42 -5.81 8.55
N GLY A 137 7.15 -5.77 7.43
CA GLY A 137 8.15 -4.73 7.17
C GLY A 137 7.54 -3.32 7.25
N ALA A 138 6.37 -3.11 6.66
CA ALA A 138 5.65 -1.85 6.75
C ALA A 138 5.21 -1.49 8.18
N VAL A 139 4.72 -2.47 8.96
CA VAL A 139 4.35 -2.27 10.38
C VAL A 139 5.55 -1.84 11.22
N VAL A 140 6.72 -2.47 11.01
CA VAL A 140 7.95 -2.14 11.72
C VAL A 140 8.37 -0.70 11.43
N VAL A 141 8.37 -0.28 10.16
CA VAL A 141 8.66 1.10 9.79
C VAL A 141 7.68 2.08 10.44
N LEU A 142 6.37 1.78 10.41
CA LEU A 142 5.36 2.61 11.06
C LEU A 142 5.55 2.72 12.57
N LYS A 143 5.97 1.64 13.22
CA LYS A 143 6.28 1.62 14.66
C LYS A 143 7.48 2.50 15.00
N PHE A 144 8.49 2.59 14.13
CA PHE A 144 9.64 3.46 14.34
C PHE A 144 9.39 4.91 13.91
N ALA A 145 8.60 5.11 12.85
CA ALA A 145 8.33 6.43 12.28
C ALA A 145 7.22 7.19 13.01
N LEU A 146 6.30 6.50 13.68
CA LEU A 146 5.23 7.11 14.47
C LEU A 146 5.42 6.74 15.95
N PRO A 147 5.21 7.67 16.90
CA PRO A 147 5.28 7.39 18.33
C PRO A 147 4.05 6.59 18.78
N THR A 148 3.91 5.36 18.31
CA THR A 148 2.74 4.49 18.47
C THR A 148 3.12 3.13 19.05
N THR A 149 2.13 2.30 19.41
CA THR A 149 2.34 0.89 19.80
C THR A 149 2.29 -0.03 18.57
N ILE A 150 2.83 -1.25 18.70
CA ILE A 150 2.81 -2.23 17.60
C ILE A 150 1.37 -2.54 17.20
N VAL A 151 0.48 -2.75 18.17
CA VAL A 151 -0.95 -3.01 17.94
C VAL A 151 -1.60 -1.89 17.13
N ARG A 152 -1.36 -0.63 17.50
CA ARG A 152 -1.88 0.52 16.78
C ARG A 152 -1.28 0.62 15.36
N ALA A 153 0.01 0.33 15.19
CA ALA A 153 0.66 0.29 13.88
C ALA A 153 0.04 -0.78 12.96
N VAL A 154 -0.25 -1.98 13.47
CA VAL A 154 -0.97 -3.03 12.74
C VAL A 154 -2.34 -2.52 12.26
N VAL A 155 -3.10 -1.87 13.14
CA VAL A 155 -4.42 -1.32 12.77
C VAL A 155 -4.32 -0.22 11.72
N VAL A 156 -3.27 0.62 11.75
CA VAL A 156 -3.00 1.59 10.67
C VAL A 156 -2.78 0.88 9.34
N VAL A 157 -1.99 -0.19 9.30
CA VAL A 157 -1.74 -0.95 8.07
C VAL A 157 -3.02 -1.63 7.55
N ILE A 158 -3.86 -2.16 8.44
CA ILE A 158 -5.18 -2.69 8.07
C ILE A 158 -6.02 -1.61 7.40
N TRP A 159 -6.11 -0.41 7.97
CA TRP A 159 -6.85 0.69 7.37
C TRP A 159 -6.26 1.15 6.04
N GLN A 160 -4.92 1.18 5.90
CA GLN A 160 -4.29 1.45 4.61
C GLN A 160 -4.68 0.40 3.57
N PHE A 161 -4.68 -0.88 3.93
CA PHE A 161 -5.09 -1.95 3.03
C PHE A 161 -6.55 -1.79 2.60
N VAL A 162 -7.46 -1.53 3.54
CA VAL A 162 -8.88 -1.28 3.25
C VAL A 162 -9.04 -0.06 2.33
N LEU A 163 -8.37 1.06 2.63
CA LEU A 163 -8.44 2.28 1.83
C LEU A 163 -7.82 2.13 0.43
N CYS A 164 -6.88 1.21 0.25
CA CYS A 164 -6.31 0.89 -1.07
C CYS A 164 -7.18 -0.10 -1.85
N VAL A 165 -7.66 -1.16 -1.21
CA VAL A 165 -8.36 -2.28 -1.88
C VAL A 165 -9.80 -1.95 -2.18
N VAL A 166 -10.53 -1.31 -1.25
CA VAL A 166 -11.96 -1.03 -1.44
C VAL A 166 -12.22 -0.18 -2.70
N PRO A 167 -11.50 0.93 -2.96
CA PRO A 167 -11.70 1.69 -4.19
C PRO A 167 -11.35 0.88 -5.44
N VAL A 168 -10.28 0.08 -5.41
CA VAL A 168 -9.86 -0.74 -6.56
C VAL A 168 -10.90 -1.81 -6.88
N VAL A 169 -11.43 -2.50 -5.86
CA VAL A 169 -12.49 -3.50 -6.03
C VAL A 169 -13.78 -2.85 -6.53
N LEU A 170 -14.16 -1.69 -5.99
CA LEU A 170 -15.35 -0.96 -6.44
C LEU A 170 -15.20 -0.46 -7.88
N LEU A 171 -14.03 0.06 -8.26
CA LEU A 171 -13.73 0.46 -9.63
C LEU A 171 -13.75 -0.73 -10.57
N GLY A 172 -13.12 -1.86 -10.19
CA GLY A 172 -13.14 -3.09 -10.97
C GLY A 172 -14.57 -3.61 -11.18
N ALA A 173 -15.37 -3.67 -10.12
CA ALA A 173 -16.78 -4.04 -10.21
C ALA A 173 -17.59 -3.08 -11.08
N ALA A 174 -17.36 -1.77 -10.97
CA ALA A 174 -18.00 -0.76 -11.81
C ALA A 174 -17.61 -0.92 -13.29
N MET A 175 -16.33 -1.20 -13.59
CA MET A 175 -15.86 -1.45 -14.96
C MET A 175 -16.47 -2.73 -15.53
N VAL A 176 -16.64 -3.79 -14.73
CA VAL A 176 -17.34 -5.01 -15.16
C VAL A 176 -18.82 -4.74 -15.44
N MET A 177 -19.50 -3.96 -14.58
CA MET A 177 -20.90 -3.56 -14.80
C MET A 177 -21.07 -2.66 -16.03
N LEU A 178 -20.15 -1.72 -16.26
CA LEU A 178 -20.12 -0.87 -17.46
C LEU A 178 -19.79 -1.70 -18.71
N GLY A 179 -18.86 -2.65 -18.61
CA GLY A 179 -18.53 -3.60 -19.67
C GLY A 179 -19.67 -4.55 -20.03
N ALA A 180 -20.47 -4.94 -19.04
CA ALA A 180 -21.67 -5.76 -19.24
C ALA A 180 -22.85 -4.97 -19.85
N THR A 181 -22.82 -3.64 -19.79
CA THR A 181 -23.84 -2.77 -20.39
C THR A 181 -23.43 -2.22 -21.75
N SER A 182 -22.13 -2.15 -22.04
CA SER A 182 -21.62 -1.99 -23.41
C SER A 182 -21.76 -3.33 -24.13
N GLY A 183 -22.71 -3.44 -25.07
CA GLY A 183 -22.77 -4.57 -26.01
C GLY A 183 -21.42 -4.80 -26.72
N PRO A 184 -21.26 -5.92 -27.45
CA PRO A 184 -19.98 -6.30 -28.04
C PRO A 184 -19.37 -5.12 -28.81
N VAL A 185 -18.23 -4.62 -28.31
CA VAL A 185 -17.45 -3.61 -29.00
C VAL A 185 -16.97 -4.27 -30.29
N SER A 186 -17.63 -3.94 -31.39
CA SER A 186 -17.19 -4.30 -32.73
C SER A 186 -15.84 -3.63 -32.94
N VAL A 187 -14.76 -4.40 -32.77
CA VAL A 187 -13.46 -3.99 -33.27
C VAL A 187 -13.66 -3.76 -34.77
N PRO A 188 -13.43 -2.55 -35.29
CA PRO A 188 -13.57 -2.31 -36.72
C PRO A 188 -12.62 -3.27 -37.42
N THR A 189 -13.18 -4.25 -38.12
CA THR A 189 -12.44 -5.13 -39.02
C THR A 189 -11.76 -4.23 -40.03
N LEU A 190 -10.43 -4.20 -40.00
CA LEU A 190 -9.66 -3.58 -41.06
C LEU A 190 -10.10 -4.21 -42.39
N PRO A 191 -10.43 -3.40 -43.42
CA PRO A 191 -10.85 -3.93 -44.71
C PRO A 191 -9.71 -4.78 -45.29
N GLY A 192 -9.88 -6.12 -45.27
CA GLY A 192 -8.91 -7.06 -45.82
C GLY A 192 -8.73 -8.40 -45.09
N GLN A 193 -9.23 -8.58 -43.86
CA GLN A 193 -9.10 -9.87 -43.14
C GLN A 193 -10.28 -10.85 -43.33
N GLY A 194 -10.90 -10.80 -44.51
CA GLY A 194 -11.90 -11.79 -44.93
C GLY A 194 -11.24 -12.94 -45.68
N GLY A 195 -10.70 -13.92 -44.95
CA GLY A 195 -10.50 -15.26 -45.48
C GLY A 195 -9.07 -15.74 -45.49
N TRP A 196 -8.74 -16.58 -44.51
CA TRP A 196 -8.02 -17.83 -44.73
C TRP A 196 -8.49 -18.83 -43.66
N VAL A 197 -9.54 -19.59 -43.97
CA VAL A 197 -9.82 -20.87 -43.32
C VAL A 197 -9.65 -21.92 -44.41
N ARG A 198 -8.65 -22.80 -44.23
CA ARG A 198 -8.66 -24.15 -44.75
C ARG A 198 -8.72 -25.08 -43.56
#